data_AF-A0A9C7RQP2-F1
#
_entry.id   AF-A0A9C7RQP2-F1
#
_cell.length_a   1.000
_cell.length_b   1.000
_cell.length_c   1.000
_cell.angle_alpha   90.00
_cell.angle_beta   90.00
_cell.angle_gamma   90.00
#
_symmetry.space_group_name_H-M   'P 1'
#
loop_
_entity.id
_entity.type
_entity.pdbx_description
1 polymer ?
#
loop_
_entity_poly.entity_id
_entity_poly.type
_entity_poly.pdbx_seq_one_letter_code
_entity_poly.pdbx_strand_id
1 'polypeptide(L)'
;MEREFKLTFFQKNSEKILNTVIFIILIVVTLPIILGYLWLIIRSFSVDVVRGFIPTQFTLKNWRFLWETMEGYPNIWRATLNTLWVALSVMGIEILATSMGGYALSRYNFRGRSFTMKFVLVLHAFPTISLL
;
A
#
# COMPACT_ATOMS: atom_id res chain seq x y z
N MET A 1 -19.70 -40.57 -10.74
CA MET A 1 -20.95 -40.29 -10.01
C MET A 1 -20.75 -38.97 -9.28
N GLU A 2 -20.93 -37.84 -9.96
CA GLU A 2 -20.73 -36.51 -9.40
C GLU A 2 -21.94 -36.17 -8.52
N ARG A 3 -21.73 -35.97 -7.22
CA ARG A 3 -22.79 -35.49 -6.33
C ARG A 3 -22.88 -33.98 -6.48
N GLU A 4 -23.85 -33.51 -7.24
CA GLU A 4 -24.24 -32.10 -7.20
C GLU A 4 -24.84 -31.78 -5.82
N PHE A 5 -24.05 -31.12 -4.98
CA PHE A 5 -24.56 -30.52 -3.76
C PHE A 5 -25.47 -29.35 -4.13
N LYS A 6 -26.78 -29.62 -4.25
CA LYS A 6 -27.80 -28.57 -4.36
C LYS A 6 -27.84 -27.80 -3.04
N LEU A 7 -27.19 -26.63 -3.02
CA LEU A 7 -27.24 -25.71 -1.89
C LEU A 7 -28.71 -25.42 -1.53
N THR A 8 -29.07 -25.63 -0.27
CA THR A 8 -30.41 -25.31 0.23
C THR A 8 -30.64 -23.80 0.10
N PHE A 9 -31.88 -23.38 -0.16
CA PHE A 9 -32.25 -21.96 -0.31
C PHE A 9 -31.71 -21.06 0.82
N PHE A 10 -31.69 -21.57 2.06
CA PHE A 10 -31.16 -20.89 3.25
C PHE A 10 -29.62 -20.76 3.27
N GLN A 11 -28.87 -21.74 2.74
CA GLN A 11 -27.41 -21.61 2.56
C GLN A 11 -27.06 -20.59 1.47
N LYS A 12 -27.82 -20.60 0.36
CA LYS A 12 -27.60 -19.66 -0.75
C LYS A 12 -27.87 -18.20 -0.37
N ASN A 13 -28.84 -17.93 0.50
CA ASN A 13 -29.14 -16.57 0.96
C ASN A 13 -28.22 -16.11 2.11
N SER A 14 -27.76 -17.00 2.99
CA SER A 14 -26.80 -16.64 4.04
C SER A 14 -25.43 -16.25 3.48
N GLU A 15 -24.94 -16.96 2.45
CA GLU A 15 -23.76 -16.57 1.67
C GLU A 15 -23.90 -15.17 1.05
N LYS A 16 -25.06 -14.86 0.45
CA LYS A 16 -25.33 -13.53 -0.12
C LYS A 16 -25.35 -12.43 0.93
N ILE A 17 -25.95 -12.68 2.09
CA ILE A 17 -25.99 -11.73 3.20
C ILE A 17 -24.57 -11.50 3.73
N LEU A 18 -23.81 -12.58 3.97
CA LEU A 18 -22.42 -12.50 4.41
C LEU A 18 -21.56 -11.69 3.43
N ASN A 19 -21.65 -12.00 2.14
CA ASN A 19 -20.93 -11.25 1.10
C ASN A 19 -21.35 -9.78 1.07
N THR A 20 -22.64 -9.48 1.20
CA THR A 20 -23.13 -8.10 1.25
C THR A 20 -22.56 -7.35 2.45
N VAL A 21 -22.53 -7.98 3.63
CA VAL A 21 -21.92 -7.41 4.84
C VAL A 21 -20.42 -7.18 4.66
N ILE A 22 -19.69 -8.15 4.09
CA ILE A 22 -18.27 -8.02 3.78
C ILE A 22 -18.03 -6.83 2.84
N PHE A 23 -18.81 -6.69 1.75
CA PHE A 23 -18.69 -5.56 0.83
C PHE A 23 -18.97 -4.22 1.50
N ILE A 24 -20.00 -4.15 2.37
CA ILE A 24 -20.29 -2.94 3.14
C ILE A 24 -19.10 -2.57 4.02
N ILE A 25 -18.52 -3.54 4.75
CA ILE A 25 -17.34 -3.32 5.59
C ILE A 25 -16.15 -2.85 4.74
N LEU A 26 -15.87 -3.52 3.63
CA LEU A 26 -14.78 -3.13 2.73
C LEU A 26 -14.96 -1.71 2.19
N ILE A 27 -16.18 -1.34 1.79
CA ILE A 27 -16.49 0.01 1.33
C ILE A 27 -16.25 1.00 2.46
N VAL A 28 -16.80 0.77 3.66
CA VAL A 28 -16.66 1.69 4.80
C VAL A 28 -15.20 1.88 5.19
N VAL A 29 -14.38 0.82 5.18
CA VAL A 29 -12.95 0.89 5.51
C VAL A 29 -12.14 1.59 4.41
N THR A 30 -12.50 1.38 3.15
CA THR A 30 -11.75 1.92 2.00
C THR A 30 -12.16 3.37 1.68
N LEU A 31 -13.39 3.76 1.99
CA LEU A 31 -13.95 5.07 1.65
C LEU A 31 -13.09 6.24 2.15
N PRO A 32 -12.58 6.28 3.40
CA PRO A 32 -11.73 7.38 3.88
C PRO A 32 -10.43 7.51 3.07
N ILE A 33 -9.85 6.39 2.65
CA ILE A 33 -8.61 6.36 1.84
C ILE A 33 -8.90 6.96 0.47
N ILE A 34 -9.98 6.52 -0.18
CA ILE A 34 -10.41 7.04 -1.49
C ILE A 34 -10.70 8.54 -1.39
N LEU A 35 -11.41 8.99 -0.36
CA LEU A 35 -11.70 10.39 -0.12
C LEU A 35 -10.41 11.20 0.07
N GLY A 36 -9.41 10.68 0.80
CA GLY A 36 -8.11 11.32 0.94
C GLY A 36 -7.39 11.52 -0.41
N TYR A 37 -7.37 10.50 -1.26
CA TYR A 37 -6.78 10.60 -2.60
C TYR A 37 -7.57 11.53 -3.53
N LEU A 38 -8.90 11.46 -3.52
CA LEU A 38 -9.75 12.38 -4.28
C LEU A 38 -9.48 13.82 -3.88
N TRP A 39 -9.29 14.08 -2.59
CA TRP A 39 -8.98 15.41 -2.09
C TRP A 39 -7.63 15.92 -2.64
N LEU A 40 -6.59 15.08 -2.66
CA LEU A 40 -5.29 15.42 -3.24
C LEU A 40 -5.39 15.74 -4.74
N ILE A 41 -6.18 14.95 -5.49
CA ILE A 41 -6.40 15.19 -6.91
C ILE A 41 -7.08 16.54 -7.12
N ILE A 42 -8.19 16.82 -6.44
CA ILE A 42 -8.91 18.09 -6.57
C ILE A 42 -7.99 19.25 -6.22
N ARG A 43 -7.23 19.14 -5.12
CA ARG A 43 -6.29 20.17 -4.69
C ARG A 43 -5.20 20.44 -5.74
N SER A 44 -4.74 19.42 -6.47
CA SER A 44 -3.77 19.61 -7.55
C SER A 44 -4.31 20.48 -8.69
N PHE A 45 -5.62 20.47 -8.95
CA PHE A 45 -6.27 21.24 -10.00
C PHE A 45 -6.93 22.55 -9.51
N SER A 46 -6.65 22.97 -8.27
CA SER A 46 -7.33 24.11 -7.64
C SER A 46 -6.34 25.19 -7.19
N VAL A 47 -6.71 26.46 -7.32
CA VAL A 47 -5.93 27.57 -6.71
C VAL A 47 -6.03 27.50 -5.19
N ASP A 48 -7.26 27.30 -4.70
CA ASP A 48 -7.56 27.03 -3.31
C ASP A 48 -8.77 26.09 -3.23
N VAL A 49 -8.95 25.41 -2.10
CA VAL A 49 -10.06 24.48 -1.88
C VAL A 49 -10.93 25.03 -0.76
N VAL A 50 -12.12 25.53 -1.09
CA VAL A 50 -13.08 25.99 -0.08
C VAL A 50 -13.87 24.80 0.43
N ARG A 51 -13.76 24.53 1.74
CA ARG A 51 -14.52 23.52 2.49
C ARG A 51 -14.58 22.15 1.79
N GLY A 52 -13.64 21.27 2.13
CA GLY A 52 -13.66 19.88 1.70
C GLY A 52 -13.14 19.72 0.28
N PHE A 53 -14.04 19.48 -0.68
CA PHE A 53 -13.71 19.03 -2.05
C PHE A 53 -14.09 20.03 -3.15
N ILE A 54 -14.53 21.25 -2.81
CA ILE A 54 -15.00 22.22 -3.80
C ILE A 54 -13.86 23.16 -4.17
N PRO A 55 -13.39 23.16 -5.44
CA PRO A 55 -12.37 24.09 -5.91
C PRO A 55 -12.95 25.51 -5.97
N THR A 56 -12.18 26.53 -5.54
CA THR A 56 -12.58 27.93 -5.77
C THR A 56 -12.50 28.29 -7.24
N GLN A 57 -11.38 27.90 -7.87
CA GLN A 57 -11.08 28.11 -9.27
C GLN A 57 -10.23 26.95 -9.78
N PHE A 58 -10.60 26.42 -10.93
CA PHE A 58 -9.80 25.41 -11.62
C PHE A 58 -8.51 26.02 -12.16
N THR A 59 -7.38 25.35 -11.98
CA THR A 59 -6.08 25.80 -12.47
C THR A 59 -5.18 24.62 -12.82
N LEU A 60 -4.33 24.82 -13.83
CA LEU A 60 -3.24 23.90 -14.19
C LEU A 60 -1.87 24.43 -13.75
N LYS A 61 -1.82 25.61 -13.12
CA LYS A 61 -0.55 26.23 -12.69
C LYS A 61 0.22 25.38 -11.69
N ASN A 62 -0.46 24.60 -10.86
CA ASN A 62 0.17 23.69 -9.91
C ASN A 62 0.94 22.56 -10.57
N TRP A 63 0.71 22.26 -11.86
CA TRP A 63 1.43 21.23 -12.61
C TRP A 63 2.71 21.73 -13.27
N ARG A 64 2.98 23.03 -13.15
CA ARG A 64 4.10 23.71 -13.80
C ARG A 64 5.48 23.20 -13.37
N PHE A 65 5.58 22.63 -12.16
CA PHE A 65 6.81 21.99 -11.67
C PHE A 65 7.28 20.81 -12.53
N LEU A 66 6.42 20.25 -13.39
CA LEU A 66 6.79 19.20 -14.32
C LEU A 66 7.71 19.68 -15.45
N TRP A 67 7.65 20.97 -15.81
CA TRP A 67 8.39 21.55 -16.94
C TRP A 67 9.19 22.80 -16.57
N GLU A 68 8.87 23.50 -15.49
CA GLU A 68 9.63 24.64 -14.98
C GLU A 68 10.48 24.28 -13.76
N THR A 69 11.62 24.96 -13.64
CA THR A 69 12.46 24.86 -12.44
C THR A 69 11.92 25.80 -11.37
N MET A 70 11.53 25.24 -10.22
CA MET A 70 11.06 26.01 -9.08
C MET A 70 12.26 26.41 -8.21
N GLU A 71 12.38 27.70 -7.88
CA GLU A 71 13.45 28.17 -7.00
C GLU A 71 13.39 27.47 -5.64
N GLY A 72 14.53 26.99 -5.16
CA GLY A 72 14.63 26.27 -3.88
C GLY A 72 14.26 24.78 -3.92
N TYR A 73 13.80 24.23 -5.05
CA TYR A 73 13.43 22.81 -5.17
C TYR A 73 14.22 22.10 -6.28
N PRO A 74 14.62 20.82 -6.06
CA PRO A 74 15.23 20.02 -7.12
C PRO A 74 14.20 19.74 -8.23
N ASN A 75 14.71 19.57 -9.46
CA ASN A 75 13.88 19.14 -10.59
C ASN A 75 13.16 17.82 -10.26
N ILE A 76 11.84 17.78 -10.46
CA ILE A 76 11.00 16.64 -10.09
C ILE A 76 11.44 15.35 -10.78
N TRP A 77 11.85 15.39 -12.05
CA TRP A 77 12.25 14.19 -12.77
C TRP A 77 13.53 13.59 -12.18
N ARG A 78 14.48 14.43 -11.77
CA ARG A 78 15.67 13.97 -11.06
C ARG A 78 15.32 13.37 -9.70
N ALA A 79 14.46 14.02 -8.93
CA ALA A 79 14.02 13.51 -7.63
C ALA A 79 13.28 12.16 -7.77
N THR A 80 12.36 12.05 -8.73
CA THR A 80 11.61 10.84 -9.04
C THR A 80 12.53 9.72 -9.50
N LEU A 81 13.47 9.98 -10.41
CA LEU A 81 14.42 8.96 -10.89
C LEU A 81 15.36 8.50 -9.77
N ASN A 82 15.86 9.40 -8.94
CA ASN A 82 16.69 9.02 -7.79
C ASN A 82 15.91 8.11 -6.83
N THR A 83 14.68 8.46 -6.51
CA THR A 83 13.81 7.66 -5.63
C THR A 83 13.50 6.31 -6.25
N LEU A 84 13.21 6.27 -7.55
CA LEU A 84 12.95 5.05 -8.29
C LEU A 84 14.18 4.13 -8.29
N TRP A 85 15.37 4.67 -8.54
CA TRP A 85 16.62 3.92 -8.49
C TRP A 85 16.89 3.33 -7.12
N VAL A 86 16.70 4.11 -6.06
CA VAL A 86 16.84 3.61 -4.68
C VAL A 86 15.82 2.51 -4.41
N ALA A 87 14.55 2.73 -4.72
CA ALA A 87 13.49 1.76 -4.47
C ALA A 87 13.74 0.42 -5.19
N LEU A 88 14.12 0.46 -6.47
CA LEU A 88 14.44 -0.75 -7.25
C LEU A 88 15.68 -1.47 -6.71
N SER A 89 16.70 -0.71 -6.31
CA SER A 89 17.94 -1.28 -5.78
C SER A 89 17.70 -1.96 -4.44
N VAL A 90 16.97 -1.30 -3.54
CA VAL A 90 16.58 -1.86 -2.23
C VAL A 90 15.73 -3.11 -2.43
N MET A 91 14.68 -3.02 -3.25
CA MET A 91 13.81 -4.16 -3.56
C MET A 91 14.61 -5.35 -4.11
N GLY A 92 15.54 -5.13 -5.04
CA GLY A 92 16.36 -6.18 -5.62
C GLY A 92 17.25 -6.88 -4.58
N ILE A 93 17.97 -6.09 -3.77
CA ILE A 93 18.83 -6.62 -2.71
C ILE A 93 18.00 -7.36 -1.66
N GLU A 94 16.85 -6.80 -1.27
CA GLU A 94 15.95 -7.38 -0.29
C GLU A 94 15.37 -8.71 -0.75
N ILE A 95 14.88 -8.81 -1.99
CA ILE A 95 14.39 -10.07 -2.55
C ILE A 95 15.50 -11.13 -2.55
N LEU A 96 16.71 -10.77 -2.97
CA LEU A 96 17.84 -11.70 -2.99
C LEU A 96 18.18 -12.20 -1.57
N ALA A 97 18.34 -11.29 -0.62
CA ALA A 97 18.69 -11.63 0.76
C ALA A 97 17.58 -12.43 1.46
N THR A 98 16.33 -11.98 1.35
CA THR A 98 15.18 -12.61 2.03
C THR A 98 14.80 -13.94 1.42
N SER A 99 14.90 -14.11 0.10
CA SER A 99 14.62 -15.41 -0.55
C SER A 99 15.66 -16.46 -0.18
N MET A 100 16.95 -16.12 -0.18
CA MET A 100 18.02 -17.03 0.25
C MET A 100 17.90 -17.37 1.74
N GLY A 101 17.71 -16.37 2.60
CA GLY A 101 17.53 -16.57 4.04
C GLY A 101 16.27 -17.37 4.37
N GLY A 102 15.16 -17.08 3.69
CA GLY A 102 13.89 -17.81 3.80
C GLY A 102 13.99 -19.24 3.30
N TYR A 103 14.72 -19.50 2.22
CA TYR A 103 14.98 -20.85 1.73
C TYR A 103 15.82 -21.65 2.73
N ALA A 104 16.90 -21.07 3.25
CA ALA A 104 17.75 -21.71 4.26
C ALA A 104 16.94 -22.09 5.51
N LEU A 105 16.12 -21.16 6.01
CA LEU A 105 15.26 -21.37 7.18
C LEU A 105 14.12 -22.36 6.93
N SER A 106 13.61 -22.47 5.71
CA SER A 106 12.48 -23.37 5.39
C SER A 106 12.93 -24.81 5.08
N ARG A 107 14.10 -25.00 4.45
CA ARG A 107 14.53 -26.31 3.93
C ARG A 107 15.68 -26.96 4.68
N TYR A 108 16.59 -26.21 5.30
CA TYR A 108 17.74 -26.80 5.99
C TYR A 108 17.50 -26.95 7.50
N ASN A 109 17.95 -28.08 8.04
CA ASN A 109 17.94 -28.37 9.49
C ASN A 109 19.35 -28.12 10.07
N PHE A 110 19.66 -26.86 10.34
CA PHE A 110 20.93 -26.44 10.95
C PHE A 110 20.76 -26.11 12.45
N ARG A 111 21.86 -26.25 13.21
CA ARG A 111 21.90 -25.93 14.64
C ARG A 111 21.71 -24.42 14.84
N GLY A 112 20.67 -24.02 15.56
CA GLY A 112 20.32 -22.60 15.80
C GLY A 112 19.11 -22.08 15.02
N ARG A 113 18.54 -22.86 14.08
CA ARG A 113 17.37 -22.48 13.25
C ARG A 113 16.21 -21.85 14.04
N SER A 114 15.78 -22.49 15.13
CA SER A 114 14.66 -22.00 15.94
C SER A 114 14.96 -20.68 16.64
N PHE A 115 16.20 -20.49 17.09
CA PHE A 115 16.65 -19.23 17.68
C PHE A 115 16.63 -18.11 16.63
N THR A 116 17.21 -18.34 15.45
CA THR A 116 17.21 -17.36 14.35
C THR A 116 15.80 -16.94 13.94
N MET A 117 14.86 -17.89 13.80
CA MET A 117 13.47 -17.55 13.49
C MET A 117 12.83 -16.65 14.56
N LYS A 118 12.96 -17.02 15.84
CA LYS A 118 12.40 -16.23 16.95
C LYS A 118 13.04 -14.85 17.02
N PHE A 119 14.33 -14.75 16.79
CA PHE A 119 15.06 -13.49 16.78
C PHE A 119 14.54 -12.56 15.67
N VAL A 120 14.40 -13.04 14.44
CA VAL A 120 13.86 -12.24 13.32
C VAL A 120 12.44 -11.75 13.62
N LEU A 121 11.58 -12.60 14.21
CA LEU A 121 10.23 -12.21 14.62
C LEU A 121 10.24 -11.12 15.69
N VAL A 122 11.12 -11.22 16.68
CA VAL A 122 11.26 -10.21 17.74
C VAL A 122 11.76 -8.88 17.15
N LEU A 123 12.75 -8.90 16.27
CA LEU A 123 13.25 -7.70 15.60
C LEU A 123 12.16 -6.99 14.79
N HIS A 124 11.27 -7.74 14.12
CA HIS A 124 10.14 -7.17 13.37
C HIS A 124 8.99 -6.69 14.25
N ALA A 125 8.87 -7.21 15.47
CA ALA A 125 7.80 -6.82 16.39
C ALA A 125 8.04 -5.45 17.03
N PHE A 126 9.28 -4.96 17.06
CA PHE A 126 9.59 -3.63 17.57
C PHE A 126 9.17 -2.56 16.55
N PRO A 127 8.31 -1.60 16.94
CA PRO A 127 7.90 -0.52 16.05
C PRO A 127 9.11 0.37 15.76
N THR A 128 9.44 0.55 14.49
CA THR A 128 10.53 1.41 14.01
C THR A 128 10.45 2.84 14.56
N ILE A 129 9.24 3.29 14.89
CA ILE A 129 8.93 4.61 15.44
C ILE A 129 9.57 4.81 16.83
N SER A 130 9.84 3.74 17.58
CA SER A 130 10.50 3.82 18.89
C SER A 130 12.02 4.02 18.82
N LEU A 131 12.62 3.94 17.63
CA LEU A 131 14.07 4.06 17.39
C LEU A 131 14.47 5.43 16.81
N LEU A 132 13.50 6.31 16.55
CA LEU A 132 13.67 7.71 16.13
C LEU A 132 13.47 8.63 17.34
#